data_AF-A0A961P4P2-F1
#
_entry.id   AF-A0A961P4P2-F1
#
_cell.length_a   1.000
_cell.length_b   1.000
_cell.length_c   1.000
_cell.angle_alpha   90.00
_cell.angle_beta   90.00
_cell.angle_gamma   90.00
#
_symmetry.space_group_name_H-M   'P 1'
#
loop_
_entity.id
_entity.type
_entity.pdbx_description
1 polymer ?
#
loop_
_entity_poly.entity_id
_entity_poly.type
_entity_poly.pdbx_seq_one_letter_code
_entity_poly.pdbx_strand_id
1 'polypeptide(L)'
;LQLQRGLKVYNEVCAACHGLRYVPLRALSEAGGPSYSEDEVRAFAAENFEVFDAELDDYRPSTPADHFPTVSGDGMGPDLSLMAKARAGFHGPYGLGINQLVRGIGGAEYIRAYLLGFTGEEKEEFGSFLYENTAFSTGWVAMPPQLEDDLIEYDDGTPATAEQMAEDVSAFLMWAAEPKMMARKQTGILAVSLLVLLSVLLYLTNKKLWYPVKHGGRQARL
;
A
#
# COMPACT_ATOMS: atom_id res chain seq x y z
N LEU A 1 -12.00 -0.77 -9.71
CA LEU A 1 -12.12 -2.23 -9.90
C LEU A 1 -11.04 -2.99 -9.15
N GLN A 2 -9.74 -2.93 -9.51
CA GLN A 2 -8.69 -3.69 -8.78
C GLN A 2 -8.70 -3.50 -7.25
N LEU A 3 -8.75 -2.24 -6.78
CA LEU A 3 -8.79 -1.95 -5.35
C LEU A 3 -10.09 -2.39 -4.66
N GLN A 4 -11.20 -2.48 -5.39
CA GLN A 4 -12.48 -2.98 -4.86
C GLN A 4 -12.43 -4.51 -4.70
N ARG A 5 -11.88 -5.21 -5.70
CA ARG A 5 -11.58 -6.65 -5.58
C ARG A 5 -10.61 -6.94 -4.44
N GLY A 6 -9.56 -6.14 -4.30
CA GLY A 6 -8.61 -6.28 -3.19
C GLY A 6 -9.23 -6.01 -1.82
N LEU A 7 -10.19 -5.08 -1.72
CA LEU A 7 -10.99 -4.91 -0.50
C LEU A 7 -11.82 -6.16 -0.21
N LYS A 8 -12.42 -6.78 -1.23
CA LYS A 8 -13.20 -8.02 -1.09
C LYS A 8 -12.33 -9.16 -0.54
N VAL A 9 -11.15 -9.39 -1.12
CA VAL A 9 -10.16 -10.37 -0.61
C VAL A 9 -9.77 -10.05 0.83
N TYR A 10 -9.47 -8.78 1.13
CA TYR A 10 -9.15 -8.38 2.50
C TYR A 10 -10.29 -8.69 3.47
N ASN A 11 -11.53 -8.35 3.11
CA ASN A 11 -12.68 -8.48 4.00
C ASN A 11 -13.08 -9.94 4.24
N GLU A 12 -13.05 -10.77 3.21
CA GLU A 12 -13.49 -12.18 3.28
C GLU A 12 -12.40 -13.12 3.79
N VAL A 13 -11.11 -12.75 3.64
CA VAL A 13 -9.98 -13.61 4.02
C VAL A 13 -9.14 -12.96 5.12
N CYS A 14 -8.54 -11.80 4.85
CA CYS A 14 -7.52 -11.23 5.72
C CYS A 14 -8.07 -10.67 7.04
N ALA A 15 -9.29 -10.12 7.03
CA ALA A 15 -9.89 -9.42 8.16
C ALA A 15 -10.16 -10.33 9.37
N ALA A 16 -10.17 -11.66 9.17
CA ALA A 16 -10.31 -12.63 10.25
C ALA A 16 -9.13 -12.57 11.25
N CYS A 17 -7.91 -12.27 10.76
CA CYS A 17 -6.70 -12.29 11.58
C CYS A 17 -5.94 -10.94 11.59
N HIS A 18 -6.27 -10.03 10.67
CA HIS A 18 -5.55 -8.78 10.47
C HIS A 18 -6.46 -7.56 10.55
N GLY A 19 -5.96 -6.48 11.14
CA GLY A 19 -6.62 -5.18 11.18
C GLY A 19 -6.03 -4.15 10.21
N LEU A 20 -6.74 -3.05 10.05
CA LEU A 20 -6.31 -1.83 9.34
C LEU A 20 -6.59 -0.58 10.20
N ARG A 21 -6.10 -0.57 11.44
CA ARG A 21 -6.50 0.41 12.47
C ARG A 21 -6.25 1.89 12.11
N TYR A 22 -5.40 2.17 11.13
CA TYR A 22 -5.11 3.54 10.67
C TYR A 22 -5.85 3.92 9.39
N VAL A 23 -6.69 3.04 8.86
CA VAL A 23 -7.51 3.30 7.67
C VAL A 23 -8.94 3.64 8.12
N PRO A 24 -9.41 4.88 7.93
CA PRO A 24 -10.79 5.22 8.21
C PRO A 24 -11.71 4.65 7.13
N LEU A 25 -12.87 4.10 7.51
CA LEU A 25 -13.79 3.44 6.57
C LEU A 25 -14.29 4.39 5.47
N ARG A 26 -14.52 5.67 5.81
CA ARG A 26 -14.84 6.74 4.83
C ARG A 26 -13.78 6.93 3.73
N ALA A 27 -12.53 6.48 3.93
CA ALA A 27 -11.53 6.58 2.86
C ALA A 27 -11.88 5.72 1.64
N LEU A 28 -12.74 4.71 1.81
CA LEU A 28 -13.21 3.86 0.71
C LEU A 28 -14.00 4.65 -0.37
N SER A 29 -14.61 5.78 -0.01
CA SER A 29 -15.29 6.68 -0.96
C SER A 29 -14.41 7.83 -1.46
N GLU A 30 -13.22 8.02 -0.89
CA GLU A 30 -12.33 9.11 -1.31
C GLU A 30 -11.74 8.85 -2.71
N ALA A 31 -11.56 9.94 -3.48
CA ALA A 31 -10.93 9.89 -4.79
C ALA A 31 -9.47 9.37 -4.69
N GLY A 32 -9.07 8.56 -5.67
CA GLY A 32 -7.75 7.94 -5.71
C GLY A 32 -7.66 6.60 -4.95
N GLY A 33 -8.79 6.08 -4.46
CA GLY A 33 -8.94 4.76 -3.85
C GLY A 33 -10.00 3.88 -4.53
N PRO A 34 -10.60 2.92 -3.79
CA PRO A 34 -11.69 2.06 -4.29
C PRO A 34 -12.88 2.83 -4.87
N SER A 35 -13.13 4.06 -4.39
CA SER A 35 -14.12 4.99 -4.94
C SER A 35 -15.56 4.45 -4.90
N TYR A 36 -15.94 3.82 -3.78
CA TYR A 36 -17.34 3.46 -3.50
C TYR A 36 -18.18 4.72 -3.26
N SER A 37 -19.50 4.62 -3.46
CA SER A 37 -20.44 5.65 -3.03
C SER A 37 -20.51 5.72 -1.49
N GLU A 38 -20.91 6.86 -0.94
CA GLU A 38 -21.03 7.02 0.52
C GLU A 38 -22.06 6.06 1.13
N ASP A 39 -23.13 5.74 0.39
CA ASP A 39 -24.15 4.79 0.83
C ASP A 39 -23.62 3.35 0.86
N GLU A 40 -22.82 2.95 -0.14
CA GLU A 40 -22.13 1.64 -0.14
C GLU A 40 -21.14 1.55 1.02
N VAL A 41 -20.38 2.61 1.31
CA VAL A 41 -19.43 2.61 2.44
C VAL A 41 -20.17 2.55 3.77
N ARG A 42 -21.33 3.24 3.90
CA ARG A 42 -22.17 3.19 5.09
C ARG A 42 -22.71 1.78 5.31
N ALA A 43 -23.23 1.15 4.27
CA ALA A 43 -23.71 -0.23 4.33
C ALA A 43 -22.57 -1.19 4.69
N PHE A 44 -21.45 -1.11 3.97
CA PHE A 44 -20.26 -1.92 4.23
C PHE A 44 -19.76 -1.80 5.67
N ALA A 45 -19.66 -0.58 6.20
CA ALA A 45 -19.23 -0.36 7.58
C ALA A 45 -20.18 -1.01 8.60
N ALA A 46 -21.48 -0.82 8.44
CA ALA A 46 -22.49 -1.32 9.37
C ALA A 46 -22.67 -2.85 9.30
N GLU A 47 -22.50 -3.44 8.11
CA GLU A 47 -22.71 -4.86 7.87
C GLU A 47 -21.51 -5.73 8.26
N ASN A 48 -20.28 -5.19 8.17
CA ASN A 48 -19.06 -5.99 8.36
C ASN A 48 -18.40 -5.80 9.71
N PHE A 49 -18.65 -4.69 10.42
CA PHE A 49 -17.90 -4.35 11.63
C PHE A 49 -18.78 -3.76 12.73
N GLU A 50 -18.45 -4.12 13.96
CA GLU A 50 -18.99 -3.51 15.17
C GLU A 50 -17.87 -2.83 15.95
N VAL A 51 -18.21 -1.74 16.64
CA VAL A 51 -17.29 -0.99 17.49
C VAL A 51 -17.94 -0.76 18.85
N PHE A 52 -17.16 -0.91 19.91
CA PHE A 52 -17.62 -0.61 21.27
C PHE A 52 -17.79 0.90 21.43
N ASP A 53 -18.99 1.31 21.86
CA ASP A 53 -19.32 2.70 22.13
C ASP A 53 -19.40 2.92 23.64
N ALA A 54 -18.45 3.70 24.17
CA ALA A 54 -18.34 3.95 25.59
C ALA A 54 -19.50 4.79 26.16
N GLU A 55 -20.24 5.53 25.33
CA GLU A 55 -21.42 6.28 25.78
C GLU A 55 -22.64 5.36 25.90
N LEU A 56 -22.73 4.33 25.05
CA LEU A 56 -23.77 3.31 25.11
C LEU A 56 -23.44 2.17 26.08
N ASP A 57 -22.16 2.01 26.46
CA ASP A 57 -21.63 0.84 27.17
C ASP A 57 -21.97 -0.49 26.46
N ASP A 58 -22.03 -0.43 25.12
CA ASP A 58 -22.41 -1.55 24.26
C ASP A 58 -21.76 -1.42 22.87
N TYR A 59 -21.82 -2.49 22.09
CA TYR A 59 -21.38 -2.49 20.70
C TYR A 59 -22.43 -1.86 19.80
N ARG A 60 -21.97 -1.10 18.81
CA ARG A 60 -22.79 -0.57 17.73
C ARG A 60 -22.21 -0.94 16.36
N PRO A 61 -23.06 -0.96 15.31
CA PRO A 61 -22.56 -1.01 13.94
C PRO A 61 -21.56 0.12 13.68
N SER A 62 -20.50 -0.19 12.95
CA SER A 62 -19.50 0.80 12.57
C SER A 62 -20.08 1.80 11.58
N THR A 63 -19.60 3.02 11.65
CA THR A 63 -19.94 4.11 10.75
C THR A 63 -18.74 4.44 9.86
N PRO A 64 -18.92 5.16 8.75
CA PRO A 64 -17.80 5.61 7.93
C PRO A 64 -16.77 6.46 8.70
N ALA A 65 -17.13 7.08 9.83
CA ALA A 65 -16.21 7.84 10.66
C ALA A 65 -15.24 6.95 11.45
N ASP A 66 -15.61 5.70 11.70
CA ASP A 66 -14.78 4.73 12.40
C ASP A 66 -13.65 4.22 11.49
N HIS A 67 -12.64 3.60 12.11
CA HIS A 67 -11.57 2.91 11.39
C HIS A 67 -11.91 1.44 11.21
N PHE A 68 -11.21 0.76 10.30
CA PHE A 68 -11.21 -0.70 10.32
C PHE A 68 -10.76 -1.20 11.71
N PRO A 69 -11.30 -2.34 12.17
CA PRO A 69 -11.06 -2.84 13.51
C PRO A 69 -9.57 -3.16 13.74
N THR A 70 -9.16 -3.05 15.00
CA THR A 70 -7.89 -3.62 15.45
C THR A 70 -8.11 -5.10 15.74
N VAL A 71 -7.32 -5.95 15.09
CA VAL A 71 -7.28 -7.38 15.37
C VAL A 71 -5.97 -7.68 16.09
N SER A 72 -6.06 -8.22 17.30
CA SER A 72 -4.90 -8.46 18.17
C SER A 72 -5.16 -9.62 19.12
N GLY A 73 -4.11 -10.33 19.50
CA GLY A 73 -4.19 -11.49 20.40
C GLY A 73 -3.28 -12.61 19.92
N ASP A 74 -3.26 -13.71 20.68
CA ASP A 74 -2.51 -14.90 20.30
C ASP A 74 -3.10 -15.50 19.02
N GLY A 75 -2.25 -15.78 18.03
CA GLY A 75 -2.65 -16.27 16.72
C GLY A 75 -3.09 -15.18 15.72
N MET A 76 -3.20 -13.92 16.15
CA MET A 76 -3.54 -12.82 15.25
C MET A 76 -2.31 -12.27 14.52
N GLY A 77 -2.52 -11.80 13.30
CA GLY A 77 -1.47 -11.28 12.45
C GLY A 77 -1.13 -9.81 12.74
N PRO A 78 -0.03 -9.29 12.16
CA PRO A 78 0.30 -7.87 12.25
C PRO A 78 -0.78 -6.98 11.60
N ASP A 79 -0.95 -5.77 12.12
CA ASP A 79 -1.76 -4.74 11.47
C ASP A 79 -1.22 -4.43 10.05
N LEU A 80 -2.12 -4.39 9.07
CA LEU A 80 -1.77 -4.27 7.67
C LEU A 80 -1.80 -2.83 7.15
N SER A 81 -2.20 -1.85 7.98
CA SER A 81 -2.45 -0.47 7.54
C SER A 81 -1.28 0.14 6.77
N LEU A 82 -0.05 -0.24 7.15
CA LEU A 82 1.18 0.27 6.55
C LEU A 82 2.05 -0.83 5.97
N MET A 83 1.57 -2.07 5.85
CA MET A 83 2.40 -3.24 5.51
C MET A 83 3.14 -3.06 4.18
N ALA A 84 2.44 -2.54 3.16
CA ALA A 84 3.01 -2.29 1.83
C ALA A 84 4.12 -1.22 1.82
N LYS A 85 4.26 -0.41 2.88
CA LYS A 85 5.39 0.53 3.06
C LYS A 85 6.36 0.10 4.16
N ALA A 86 5.98 -0.86 4.99
CA ALA A 86 6.81 -1.40 6.06
C ALA A 86 7.72 -2.54 5.59
N ARG A 87 7.68 -2.89 4.30
CA ARG A 87 8.47 -3.96 3.69
C ARG A 87 9.14 -3.46 2.42
N ALA A 88 10.29 -4.05 2.13
CA ALA A 88 10.99 -3.88 0.86
C ALA A 88 11.13 -5.25 0.20
N GLY A 89 10.70 -5.36 -1.06
CA GLY A 89 10.90 -6.56 -1.87
C GLY A 89 12.17 -6.50 -2.71
N PHE A 90 12.74 -5.31 -2.90
CA PHE A 90 13.96 -5.11 -3.68
C PHE A 90 15.11 -4.64 -2.79
N HIS A 91 16.24 -5.34 -2.88
CA HIS A 91 17.47 -5.06 -2.12
C HIS A 91 18.71 -5.07 -3.03
N GLY A 92 19.78 -4.39 -2.62
CA GLY A 92 21.07 -4.41 -3.32
C GLY A 92 21.05 -3.75 -4.71
N PRO A 93 21.86 -4.23 -5.67
CA PRO A 93 23.02 -5.14 -5.47
C PRO A 93 24.04 -4.56 -4.49
N TYR A 94 24.76 -5.45 -3.78
CA TYR A 94 25.85 -5.12 -2.84
C TYR A 94 25.51 -4.06 -1.77
N GLY A 95 24.24 -3.95 -1.37
CA GLY A 95 23.79 -2.93 -0.42
C GLY A 95 23.78 -1.49 -0.96
N LEU A 96 23.95 -1.28 -2.27
CA LEU A 96 24.01 0.05 -2.89
C LEU A 96 22.64 0.70 -3.13
N GLY A 97 21.54 -0.03 -2.89
CA GLY A 97 20.18 0.48 -3.10
C GLY A 97 19.79 0.72 -4.56
N ILE A 98 20.61 0.31 -5.54
CA ILE A 98 20.33 0.52 -6.97
C ILE A 98 19.02 -0.17 -7.39
N ASN A 99 18.72 -1.35 -6.87
CA ASN A 99 17.45 -2.02 -7.16
C ASN A 99 16.26 -1.21 -6.65
N GLN A 100 16.37 -0.58 -5.47
CA GLN A 100 15.31 0.28 -4.94
C GLN A 100 15.12 1.56 -5.76
N LEU A 101 16.22 2.13 -6.26
CA LEU A 101 16.20 3.32 -7.10
C LEU A 101 15.45 3.07 -8.42
N VAL A 102 15.63 1.89 -9.04
CA VAL A 102 15.10 1.60 -10.37
C VAL A 102 13.74 0.89 -10.32
N ARG A 103 13.51 0.02 -9.33
CA ARG A 103 12.31 -0.82 -9.22
C ARG A 103 11.33 -0.36 -8.14
N GLY A 104 11.70 0.67 -7.37
CA GLY A 104 10.94 1.08 -6.18
C GLY A 104 11.25 0.19 -4.96
N ILE A 105 10.51 0.38 -3.88
CA ILE A 105 10.77 -0.35 -2.62
C ILE A 105 10.30 -1.81 -2.71
N GLY A 106 9.25 -2.09 -3.48
CA GLY A 106 8.77 -3.46 -3.72
C GLY A 106 7.85 -4.02 -2.63
N GLY A 107 7.17 -3.18 -1.85
CA GLY A 107 6.40 -3.65 -0.70
C GLY A 107 5.09 -4.35 -1.06
N ALA A 108 4.40 -3.92 -2.12
CA ALA A 108 3.24 -4.63 -2.65
C ALA A 108 3.66 -5.95 -3.32
N GLU A 109 4.76 -5.91 -4.06
CA GLU A 109 5.38 -7.08 -4.69
C GLU A 109 5.83 -8.10 -3.65
N TYR A 110 6.34 -7.65 -2.50
CA TYR A 110 6.64 -8.51 -1.36
C TYR A 110 5.38 -9.18 -0.81
N ILE A 111 4.28 -8.45 -0.62
CA ILE A 111 3.02 -9.04 -0.13
C ILE A 111 2.52 -10.09 -1.11
N ARG A 112 2.49 -9.80 -2.42
CA ARG A 112 2.10 -10.76 -3.46
C ARG A 112 3.00 -12.00 -3.44
N ALA A 113 4.32 -11.81 -3.44
CA ALA A 113 5.27 -12.92 -3.38
C ALA A 113 5.14 -13.75 -2.10
N TYR A 114 4.81 -13.10 -0.97
CA TYR A 114 4.58 -13.75 0.30
C TYR A 114 3.30 -14.61 0.28
N LEU A 115 2.19 -14.10 -0.25
CA LEU A 115 0.93 -14.86 -0.33
C LEU A 115 1.04 -16.08 -1.26
N LEU A 116 1.85 -15.99 -2.31
CA LEU A 116 2.08 -17.07 -3.28
C LEU A 116 3.26 -17.98 -2.94
N GLY A 117 4.02 -17.62 -1.91
CA GLY A 117 5.33 -18.22 -1.61
C GLY A 117 5.29 -19.48 -0.77
N PHE A 118 4.10 -19.98 -0.40
CA PHE A 118 3.94 -21.18 0.43
C PHE A 118 4.20 -22.46 -0.36
N THR A 119 5.03 -23.35 0.19
CA THR A 119 5.42 -24.61 -0.48
C THR A 119 4.52 -25.79 -0.10
N GLY A 120 3.79 -25.67 1.00
CA GLY A 120 3.02 -26.75 1.62
C GLY A 120 3.81 -27.56 2.66
N GLU A 121 5.11 -27.26 2.86
CA GLU A 121 5.88 -27.87 3.95
C GLU A 121 5.53 -27.24 5.30
N GLU A 122 5.42 -28.09 6.32
CA GLU A 122 5.08 -27.71 7.69
C GLU A 122 6.16 -28.22 8.66
N LYS A 123 6.44 -27.43 9.69
CA LYS A 123 7.28 -27.86 10.82
C LYS A 123 6.63 -27.48 12.14
N GLU A 124 6.84 -28.31 13.15
CA GLU A 124 6.51 -27.98 14.53
C GLU A 124 7.78 -27.58 15.28
N GLU A 125 7.78 -26.38 15.87
CA GLU A 125 8.91 -25.87 16.63
C GLU A 125 8.41 -25.26 17.95
N PHE A 126 8.89 -25.78 19.09
CA PHE A 126 8.45 -25.36 20.42
C PHE A 126 6.91 -25.35 20.63
N GLY A 127 6.21 -26.33 20.05
CA GLY A 127 4.74 -26.45 20.15
C GLY A 127 3.96 -25.46 19.28
N SER A 128 4.63 -24.78 18.34
CA SER A 128 4.01 -23.92 17.33
C SER A 128 4.16 -24.53 15.94
N PHE A 129 3.09 -24.50 15.15
CA PHE A 129 3.13 -24.86 13.73
C PHE A 129 3.66 -23.69 12.92
N LEU A 130 4.62 -23.99 12.04
CA LEU A 130 5.24 -23.05 11.12
C LEU A 130 5.15 -23.61 9.70
N TYR A 131 4.90 -22.72 8.75
CA TYR A 131 4.70 -23.02 7.34
C TYR A 131 5.88 -22.47 6.55
N GLU A 132 6.41 -23.26 5.63
CA GLU A 132 7.51 -22.80 4.78
C GLU A 132 7.01 -21.76 3.77
N ASN A 133 7.74 -20.65 3.65
CA ASN A 133 7.45 -19.56 2.74
C ASN A 133 8.73 -19.01 2.11
N THR A 134 8.82 -19.10 0.79
CA THR A 134 10.01 -18.74 0.00
C THR A 134 10.32 -17.24 -0.03
N ALA A 135 9.33 -16.38 0.22
CA ALA A 135 9.51 -14.93 0.25
C ALA A 135 9.78 -14.40 1.67
N PHE A 136 9.45 -15.15 2.72
CA PHE A 136 9.70 -14.76 4.09
C PHE A 136 11.19 -14.91 4.43
N SER A 137 11.79 -13.90 5.08
CA SER A 137 13.24 -13.82 5.26
C SER A 137 13.86 -14.98 6.05
N THR A 138 13.08 -15.62 6.93
CA THR A 138 13.52 -16.78 7.72
C THR A 138 13.14 -18.12 7.08
N GLY A 139 12.41 -18.10 5.97
CA GLY A 139 11.86 -19.29 5.30
C GLY A 139 10.65 -19.90 5.99
N TRP A 140 10.37 -19.58 7.25
CA TRP A 140 9.31 -20.21 8.05
C TRP A 140 8.47 -19.16 8.78
N VAL A 141 7.15 -19.26 8.66
CA VAL A 141 6.21 -18.28 9.21
C VAL A 141 5.03 -18.96 9.92
N ALA A 142 4.47 -18.31 10.93
CA ALA A 142 3.34 -18.84 11.70
C ALA A 142 1.97 -18.66 11.01
N MET A 143 1.93 -17.90 9.92
CA MET A 143 0.69 -17.70 9.15
C MET A 143 0.50 -18.89 8.19
N PRO A 144 -0.63 -19.60 8.23
CA PRO A 144 -0.93 -20.65 7.25
C PRO A 144 -1.11 -20.07 5.84
N PRO A 145 -1.13 -20.89 4.78
CA PRO A 145 -1.56 -20.47 3.45
C PRO A 145 -2.98 -19.91 3.50
N GLN A 146 -3.22 -18.75 2.87
CA GLN A 146 -4.49 -18.02 2.96
C GLN A 146 -5.32 -18.09 1.67
N LEU A 147 -4.70 -18.38 0.54
CA LEU A 147 -5.33 -18.30 -0.77
C LEU A 147 -5.33 -19.66 -1.43
N GLU A 148 -6.49 -20.05 -1.92
CA GLU A 148 -6.71 -21.16 -2.84
C GLU A 148 -7.51 -20.65 -4.04
N ASP A 149 -7.42 -21.34 -5.18
CA ASP A 149 -8.17 -20.92 -6.36
C ASP A 149 -9.68 -20.98 -6.09
N ASP A 150 -10.38 -19.94 -6.54
CA ASP A 150 -11.83 -19.75 -6.42
C ASP A 150 -12.35 -19.68 -4.96
N LEU A 151 -11.50 -19.27 -4.02
CA LEU A 151 -11.85 -19.05 -2.60
C LEU A 151 -12.98 -18.02 -2.40
N ILE A 152 -13.05 -17.02 -3.28
CA ILE A 152 -14.09 -15.97 -3.25
C ILE A 152 -14.70 -15.81 -4.64
N GLU A 153 -15.89 -15.20 -4.71
CA GLU A 153 -16.52 -14.84 -5.99
C GLU A 153 -16.48 -13.33 -6.20
N TYR A 154 -15.83 -12.87 -7.27
CA TYR A 154 -15.81 -11.44 -7.61
C TYR A 154 -17.12 -10.99 -8.27
N ASP A 155 -17.62 -9.82 -7.86
CA ASP A 155 -18.89 -9.27 -8.36
C ASP A 155 -18.86 -8.91 -9.86
N ASP A 156 -17.65 -8.71 -10.42
CA ASP A 156 -17.43 -8.39 -11.83
C ASP A 156 -17.19 -9.64 -12.71
N GLY A 157 -17.24 -10.84 -12.12
CA GLY A 157 -17.00 -12.11 -12.82
C GLY A 157 -15.53 -12.38 -13.16
N THR A 158 -14.58 -11.60 -12.62
CA THR A 158 -13.15 -11.91 -12.73
C THR A 158 -12.88 -13.30 -12.09
N PRO A 159 -12.06 -14.16 -12.70
CA PRO A 159 -11.65 -15.42 -12.07
C PRO A 159 -10.85 -15.18 -10.78
N ALA A 160 -11.22 -15.85 -9.70
CA ALA A 160 -10.59 -15.68 -8.39
C ALA A 160 -9.43 -16.66 -8.19
N THR A 161 -8.45 -16.66 -9.10
CA THR A 161 -7.22 -17.45 -8.90
C THR A 161 -6.43 -16.89 -7.72
N ALA A 162 -5.66 -17.74 -7.03
CA ALA A 162 -4.81 -17.32 -5.91
C ALA A 162 -3.85 -16.18 -6.32
N GLU A 163 -3.34 -16.24 -7.55
CA GLU A 163 -2.52 -15.22 -8.19
C GLU A 163 -3.28 -13.88 -8.32
N GLN A 164 -4.51 -13.91 -8.85
CA GLN A 164 -5.34 -12.71 -9.00
C GLN A 164 -5.70 -12.09 -7.64
N MET A 165 -6.10 -12.92 -6.67
CA MET A 165 -6.40 -12.47 -5.31
C MET A 165 -5.17 -11.85 -4.62
N ALA A 166 -4.00 -12.48 -4.74
CA ALA A 166 -2.76 -11.97 -4.19
C ALA A 166 -2.37 -10.61 -4.79
N GLU A 167 -2.54 -10.44 -6.10
CA GLU A 167 -2.29 -9.16 -6.77
C GLU A 167 -3.29 -8.07 -6.33
N ASP A 168 -4.59 -8.40 -6.32
CA ASP A 168 -5.65 -7.46 -5.99
C ASP A 168 -5.53 -6.98 -4.53
N VAL A 169 -5.33 -7.90 -3.57
CA VAL A 169 -5.16 -7.53 -2.15
C VAL A 169 -3.86 -6.75 -1.92
N SER A 170 -2.78 -7.07 -2.65
CA SER A 170 -1.52 -6.33 -2.55
C SER A 170 -1.67 -4.89 -3.06
N ALA A 171 -2.43 -4.69 -4.14
CA ALA A 171 -2.77 -3.35 -4.65
C ALA A 171 -3.64 -2.58 -3.65
N PHE A 172 -4.63 -3.24 -3.06
CA PHE A 172 -5.46 -2.64 -2.00
C PHE A 172 -4.64 -2.25 -0.77
N LEU A 173 -3.74 -3.11 -0.28
CA LEU A 173 -2.88 -2.79 0.86
C LEU A 173 -1.86 -1.69 0.54
N MET A 174 -1.44 -1.56 -0.73
CA MET A 174 -0.64 -0.42 -1.17
C MET A 174 -1.43 0.89 -1.11
N TRP A 175 -2.70 0.86 -1.52
CA TRP A 175 -3.59 2.00 -1.36
C TRP A 175 -3.83 2.32 0.12
N ALA A 176 -4.12 1.32 0.95
CA ALA A 176 -4.34 1.48 2.38
C ALA A 176 -3.16 2.18 3.07
N ALA A 177 -1.93 1.80 2.68
CA ALA A 177 -0.71 2.41 3.20
C ALA A 177 -0.44 3.81 2.62
N GLU A 178 -0.80 4.07 1.36
CA GLU A 178 -0.54 5.35 0.66
C GLU A 178 -1.79 5.88 -0.08
N PRO A 179 -2.85 6.27 0.64
CA PRO A 179 -4.12 6.66 0.01
C PRO A 179 -4.00 7.95 -0.81
N LYS A 180 -2.95 8.75 -0.56
CA LYS A 180 -2.66 10.01 -1.26
C LYS A 180 -1.59 9.87 -2.35
N MET A 181 -1.29 8.65 -2.81
CA MET A 181 -0.25 8.41 -3.83
C MET A 181 -0.49 9.23 -5.10
N MET A 182 -1.73 9.23 -5.61
CA MET A 182 -2.09 9.91 -6.85
C MET A 182 -1.97 11.44 -6.71
N ALA A 183 -2.48 11.99 -5.61
CA ALA A 183 -2.34 13.42 -5.29
C ALA A 183 -0.87 13.85 -5.16
N ARG A 184 -0.05 13.01 -4.52
CA ARG A 184 1.41 13.24 -4.40
C ARG A 184 2.10 13.26 -5.76
N LYS A 185 1.81 12.29 -6.64
CA LYS A 185 2.37 12.24 -8.00
C LYS A 185 1.93 13.45 -8.84
N GLN A 186 0.66 13.83 -8.78
CA GLN A 186 0.13 14.99 -9.49
C GLN A 186 0.81 16.29 -9.03
N THR A 187 0.93 16.48 -7.71
CA THR A 187 1.63 17.64 -7.13
C THR A 187 3.12 17.64 -7.53
N GLY A 188 3.75 16.47 -7.54
CA GLY A 188 5.14 16.31 -7.98
C GLY A 188 5.37 16.73 -9.43
N ILE A 189 4.50 16.31 -10.36
CA ILE A 189 4.57 16.72 -11.77
C ILE A 189 4.44 18.25 -11.89
N LEU A 190 3.44 18.84 -11.23
CA LEU A 190 3.25 20.29 -11.23
C LEU A 190 4.48 21.03 -10.70
N ALA A 191 5.02 20.60 -9.56
CA ALA A 191 6.19 21.19 -8.93
C ALA A 191 7.43 21.11 -9.84
N VAL A 192 7.70 19.93 -10.43
CA VAL A 192 8.83 19.75 -11.35
C VAL A 192 8.69 20.64 -12.59
N SER A 193 7.49 20.74 -13.18
CA SER A 193 7.25 21.63 -14.33
C SER A 193 7.52 23.10 -13.99
N LEU A 194 7.06 23.56 -12.83
CA LEU A 194 7.33 24.93 -12.36
C LEU A 194 8.83 25.16 -12.10
N LEU A 195 9.51 24.19 -11.49
CA LEU A 195 10.94 24.28 -11.23
C LEU A 195 11.77 24.27 -12.51
N VAL A 196 11.38 23.51 -13.55
CA VAL A 196 12.04 23.54 -14.86
C VAL A 196 11.90 24.92 -15.49
N LEU A 197 10.68 25.48 -15.50
CA LEU A 197 10.45 26.82 -16.03
C LEU A 197 11.27 27.87 -15.28
N LEU A 198 11.21 27.87 -13.95
CA LEU A 198 11.96 28.79 -13.11
C LEU A 198 13.48 28.63 -13.31
N SER A 199 13.97 27.39 -13.42
CA SER A 199 15.39 27.10 -13.63
C SER A 199 15.87 27.65 -14.97
N VAL A 200 15.08 27.52 -16.04
CA VAL A 200 15.41 28.11 -17.35
C VAL A 200 15.46 29.63 -17.26
N LEU A 201 14.47 30.26 -16.63
CA LEU A 201 14.44 31.72 -16.45
C LEU A 201 15.64 32.22 -15.64
N LEU A 202 15.92 31.58 -14.50
CA LEU A 202 17.08 31.90 -13.67
C LEU A 202 18.39 31.64 -14.39
N TYR A 203 18.51 30.56 -15.17
CA TYR A 203 19.69 30.29 -15.99
C TYR A 203 19.91 31.38 -17.03
N LEU A 204 18.87 31.81 -17.74
CA LEU A 204 18.97 32.87 -18.74
C LEU A 204 19.29 34.23 -18.09
N THR A 205 18.65 34.57 -16.98
CA THR A 205 18.95 35.79 -16.21
C THR A 205 20.38 35.76 -15.69
N ASN A 206 20.83 34.65 -15.10
CA ASN A 206 22.19 34.48 -14.63
C ASN A 206 23.20 34.62 -15.78
N LYS A 207 22.95 33.95 -16.91
CA LYS A 207 23.80 34.05 -18.10
C LYS A 207 23.88 35.49 -18.60
N LYS A 208 22.77 36.21 -18.68
CA LYS A 208 22.73 37.61 -19.11
C LYS A 208 23.46 38.54 -18.14
N LEU A 209 23.26 38.37 -16.83
CA LEU A 209 23.87 39.19 -15.79
C LEU A 209 25.39 39.01 -15.72
N TRP A 210 25.86 37.77 -15.85
CA TRP A 210 27.29 37.45 -15.76
C TRP A 210 28.04 37.55 -17.09
N TYR A 211 27.34 37.68 -18.22
CA TYR A 211 27.97 37.80 -19.53
C TYR A 211 28.95 39.00 -19.62
N PRO A 212 28.59 40.23 -19.19
CA PRO A 212 29.51 41.36 -19.22
C PRO A 212 30.71 41.20 -18.28
N VAL A 213 30.55 40.53 -17.14
CA VAL A 213 31.69 40.27 -16.23
C VAL A 213 32.69 39.29 -16.88
N LYS A 214 32.17 38.26 -17.55
CA LYS A 214 33.00 37.24 -18.20
C LYS A 214 33.62 37.69 -19.53
N HIS A 215 32.91 38.52 -20.30
CA HIS A 215 33.29 38.88 -21.68
C HIS A 215 33.50 40.39 -21.90
N GLY A 216 33.05 41.26 -21.01
CA GLY A 216 33.18 42.73 -21.10
C GLY A 216 34.58 43.25 -20.77
N GLY A 217 35.44 42.45 -20.15
CA GLY A 217 36.85 42.80 -19.91
C GLY A 217 37.70 42.99 -21.19
N ARG A 218 37.19 42.62 -22.37
CA ARG A 218 37.86 42.89 -23.66
C ARG A 218 37.56 44.26 -24.26
N GLN A 219 36.50 44.96 -23.82
CA GLN A 219 36.17 46.29 -24.34
C GLN A 219 36.81 47.45 -23.56
N ALA A 220 37.38 47.19 -22.39
CA ALA A 220 38.02 48.22 -21.55
C ALA A 220 39.55 48.34 -21.72
N ARG A 221 40.14 47.71 -22.76
CA ARG A 221 41.59 47.72 -23.05
C ARG A 221 41.97 48.22 -24.46
N LEU A 222 41.03 48.88 -25.16
CA LEU A 222 41.30 49.71 -26.33
C LEU A 222 40.96 51.16 -25.96
#